data_AF-A0A974CY39-F1
#
_entry.id   AF-A0A974CY39-F1
#
_cell.length_a   1.000
_cell.length_b   1.000
_cell.length_c   1.000
_cell.angle_alpha   90.00
_cell.angle_beta   90.00
_cell.angle_gamma   90.00
#
_symmetry.space_group_name_H-M   'P 1'
#
loop_
_entity.id
_entity.type
_entity.pdbx_description
1 polymer ?
#
loop_
_entity_poly.entity_id
_entity_poly.type
_entity_poly.pdbx_seq_one_letter_code
_entity_poly.pdbx_strand_id
1 'polypeptide(L)'
;MRLNVPREQLLSDLNTEQDKNINQIRRPDFMNQYGKFSKKVENVVKQYWPIIQSDKEYGKFFLVPPMFRYKRGVIIGDSINHPTKGYKIALKCFATCDTKQVIYSLKCSCGLVYTSQTMRPVQARIKEHKGDIRNYTEKTNTDTVVSCHFHEARHNQAQLRWQVLEVVKLPSRVRDLQKLLLQREAVWIKKLNSLQQTTEMSPLTL
;
A
#
# COMPACT_ATOMS: atom_id res chain seq x y z
N MET A 1 34.92 9.50 46.83
CA MET A 1 35.12 8.04 46.74
C MET A 1 34.45 7.55 45.46
N ARG A 2 35.22 7.04 44.48
CA ARG A 2 34.66 6.40 43.28
C ARG A 2 34.26 4.98 43.63
N LEU A 3 32.97 4.66 43.59
CA LEU A 3 32.47 3.29 43.75
C LEU A 3 32.85 2.49 42.51
N ASN A 4 33.80 1.57 42.66
CA ASN A 4 34.22 0.65 41.62
C ASN A 4 33.31 -0.58 41.74
N VAL A 5 32.18 -0.60 41.02
CA VAL A 5 31.29 -1.76 40.97
C VAL A 5 31.85 -2.75 39.95
N PRO A 6 32.21 -3.98 40.33
CA PRO A 6 32.70 -4.99 39.40
C PRO A 6 31.64 -5.32 38.35
N ARG A 7 32.06 -5.44 37.09
CA ARG A 7 31.20 -5.70 35.91
C ARG A 7 30.41 -7.01 36.06
N GLU A 8 30.92 -7.94 36.86
CA GLU A 8 30.33 -9.25 37.11
C GLU A 8 29.03 -9.16 37.93
N GLN A 9 28.88 -8.17 38.83
CA GLN A 9 27.65 -7.96 39.60
C GLN A 9 26.49 -7.44 38.73
N LEU A 10 26.77 -6.67 37.68
CA LEU A 10 25.74 -6.21 36.73
C LEU A 10 25.19 -7.35 35.85
N LEU A 11 25.95 -8.45 35.72
CA LEU A 11 25.55 -9.61 34.93
C LEU A 11 24.75 -10.64 35.76
N SER A 12 24.97 -10.72 37.08
CA SER A 12 24.15 -11.58 37.95
C SER A 12 22.73 -11.05 38.09
N ASP A 13 22.55 -9.73 38.15
CA ASP A 13 21.24 -9.10 38.31
C ASP A 13 20.36 -9.20 37.05
N LEU A 14 20.98 -9.43 35.88
CA LEU A 14 20.27 -9.71 34.62
C LEU A 14 19.80 -11.16 34.48
N ASN A 15 20.41 -12.10 35.22
CA ASN A 15 20.07 -13.52 35.14
C ASN A 15 18.95 -13.93 36.10
N THR A 16 18.67 -13.15 37.14
CA THR A 16 17.59 -13.46 38.11
C THR A 16 16.19 -13.06 37.61
N GLU A 17 16.09 -12.25 36.55
CA GLU A 17 14.83 -11.89 35.87
C GLU A 17 14.45 -12.88 34.74
N GLN A 18 15.26 -13.92 34.48
CA GLN A 18 15.01 -14.86 33.37
C GLN A 18 14.02 -16.00 33.69
N ASP A 19 13.59 -16.17 34.94
CA ASP A 19 12.68 -17.26 35.33
C ASP A 19 11.19 -16.86 35.40
N LYS A 20 10.81 -15.73 34.79
CA LYS A 20 9.41 -15.37 34.57
C LYS A 20 9.14 -15.16 33.09
N ASN A 21 8.75 -16.25 32.41
CA ASN A 21 7.57 -16.34 31.55
C ASN A 21 7.81 -17.18 30.27
N ILE A 22 7.62 -18.49 30.42
CA ILE A 22 7.52 -19.49 29.34
C ILE A 22 6.36 -19.18 28.35
N ASN A 23 5.44 -18.26 28.67
CA ASN A 23 4.32 -17.85 27.80
C ASN A 23 4.59 -16.65 26.88
N GLN A 24 5.85 -16.27 26.63
CA GLN A 24 6.15 -15.20 25.69
C GLN A 24 7.21 -15.62 24.66
N ILE A 25 6.95 -16.68 23.90
CA ILE A 25 7.71 -16.98 22.67
C ILE A 25 7.54 -15.78 21.73
N ARG A 26 8.50 -14.85 21.75
CA ARG A 26 8.49 -13.66 20.91
C ARG A 26 8.70 -14.11 19.47
N ARG A 27 7.59 -14.22 18.73
CA ARG A 27 7.65 -14.50 17.29
C ARG A 27 8.48 -13.40 16.61
N PRO A 28 9.59 -13.72 15.93
CA PRO A 28 10.46 -12.71 15.35
C PRO A 28 9.76 -11.98 14.19
N ASP A 29 9.97 -10.68 14.07
CA ASP A 29 9.49 -9.89 12.94
C ASP A 29 10.57 -9.82 11.85
N PHE A 30 10.22 -10.23 10.63
CA PHE A 30 11.06 -10.04 9.46
C PHE A 30 10.62 -8.77 8.72
N MET A 31 11.36 -7.69 8.96
CA MET A 31 11.08 -6.36 8.40
C MET A 31 11.75 -6.18 7.04
N ASN A 32 10.97 -6.14 5.95
CA ASN A 32 11.51 -5.91 4.60
C ASN A 32 10.70 -4.87 3.81
N GLN A 33 11.14 -4.47 2.62
CA GLN A 33 10.32 -3.78 1.64
C GLN A 33 9.51 -4.81 0.84
N TYR A 34 8.25 -4.48 0.51
CA TYR A 34 7.45 -5.35 -0.35
C TYR A 34 7.87 -5.17 -1.81
N GLY A 35 8.26 -6.27 -2.45
CA GLY A 35 8.64 -6.37 -3.85
C GLY A 35 7.92 -7.52 -4.53
N LYS A 36 8.04 -7.62 -5.85
CA LYS A 36 7.37 -8.65 -6.68
C LYS A 36 7.58 -10.07 -6.16
N PHE A 37 8.75 -10.34 -5.59
CA PHE A 37 9.15 -11.66 -5.10
C PHE A 37 8.88 -11.85 -3.60
N SER A 38 8.33 -10.86 -2.89
CA SER A 38 8.17 -10.94 -1.43
C SER A 38 7.34 -12.14 -0.98
N LYS A 39 6.28 -12.51 -1.71
CA LYS A 39 5.50 -13.72 -1.42
C LYS A 39 6.28 -15.01 -1.71
N LYS A 40 7.08 -15.02 -2.76
CA LYS A 40 7.96 -16.15 -3.07
C LYS A 40 9.01 -16.33 -1.97
N VAL A 41 9.63 -15.24 -1.52
CA VAL A 41 10.60 -15.24 -0.41
C VAL A 41 9.94 -15.70 0.88
N GLU A 42 8.76 -15.18 1.22
CA GLU A 42 7.99 -15.59 2.40
C GLU A 42 7.70 -17.11 2.37
N ASN A 43 7.28 -17.64 1.22
CA ASN A 43 7.00 -19.07 1.07
C ASN A 43 8.28 -19.92 1.22
N VAL A 44 9.38 -19.51 0.60
CA VAL A 44 10.67 -20.22 0.73
C VAL A 44 11.15 -20.22 2.18
N VAL A 45 11.11 -19.08 2.87
CA VAL A 45 11.53 -19.00 4.27
C VAL A 45 10.64 -19.86 5.17
N LYS A 46 9.32 -19.88 4.95
CA LYS A 46 8.41 -20.75 5.70
C LYS A 46 8.65 -22.24 5.42
N GLN A 47 8.91 -22.59 4.16
CA GLN A 47 9.16 -23.97 3.74
C GLN A 47 10.43 -24.55 4.36
N TYR A 48 11.50 -23.76 4.42
CA TYR A 48 12.81 -24.20 4.91
C TYR A 48 13.10 -23.78 6.37
N TRP A 49 12.13 -23.22 7.07
CA TRP A 49 12.25 -22.84 8.49
C TRP A 49 12.70 -23.99 9.42
N PRO A 50 12.26 -25.25 9.22
CA PRO A 50 12.70 -26.37 10.06
C PRO A 50 14.22 -26.59 10.07
N ILE A 51 14.93 -26.19 9.01
CA ILE A 51 16.40 -26.29 8.95
C ILE A 51 17.03 -25.39 10.01
N ILE A 52 16.52 -24.17 10.16
CA ILE A 52 17.00 -23.19 11.15
C ILE A 52 16.63 -23.65 12.57
N GLN A 53 15.46 -24.28 12.75
CA GLN A 53 15.04 -24.85 14.04
C GLN A 53 15.91 -26.02 14.49
N SER A 54 16.45 -26.77 13.54
CA SER A 54 17.28 -27.95 13.81
C SER A 54 18.72 -27.56 14.20
N ASP A 55 19.07 -26.27 14.11
CA ASP A 55 20.40 -25.78 14.48
C ASP A 55 20.63 -25.90 16.00
N LYS A 56 21.76 -26.48 16.38
CA LYS A 56 22.09 -26.80 17.78
C LYS A 56 22.37 -25.55 18.63
N GLU A 57 22.89 -24.49 18.02
CA GLU A 57 23.26 -23.26 18.73
C GLU A 57 22.11 -22.26 18.75
N TYR A 58 21.42 -22.11 17.62
CA TYR A 58 20.46 -21.04 17.38
C TYR A 58 19.00 -21.49 17.29
N GLY A 59 18.71 -22.79 17.09
CA GLY A 59 17.36 -23.30 16.86
C GLY A 59 16.38 -22.98 17.99
N LYS A 60 16.86 -22.93 19.24
CA LYS A 60 16.09 -22.53 20.43
C LYS A 60 15.51 -21.11 20.37
N PHE A 61 16.10 -20.21 19.57
CA PHE A 61 15.61 -18.84 19.39
C PHE A 61 14.58 -18.72 18.26
N PHE A 62 14.46 -19.74 17.40
CA PHE A 62 13.69 -19.70 16.15
C PHE A 62 12.54 -20.72 16.13
N LEU A 63 11.87 -20.91 17.27
CA LEU A 63 10.80 -21.90 17.45
C LEU A 63 9.57 -21.68 16.54
N VAL A 64 9.34 -20.47 16.06
CA VAL A 64 8.21 -20.13 15.19
C VAL A 64 8.70 -19.35 13.97
N PRO A 65 8.14 -19.60 12.76
CA PRO A 65 8.45 -18.80 11.59
C PRO A 65 8.18 -17.31 11.84
N PRO A 66 9.00 -16.41 11.27
CA PRO A 66 8.89 -15.00 11.53
C PRO A 66 7.62 -14.43 10.90
N MET A 67 7.08 -13.37 11.50
CA MET A 67 6.06 -12.58 10.82
C MET A 67 6.70 -11.68 9.78
N PHE A 68 6.34 -11.88 8.52
CA PHE A 68 6.76 -10.99 7.44
C PHE A 68 5.98 -9.69 7.53
N ARG A 69 6.67 -8.62 7.91
CA ARG A 69 6.10 -7.26 7.95
C ARG A 69 6.85 -6.39 6.96
N TYR A 70 6.09 -5.61 6.19
CA TYR A 70 6.66 -4.79 5.13
C TYR A 70 6.63 -3.32 5.50
N LYS A 71 7.76 -2.61 5.32
CA LYS A 71 7.92 -1.18 5.65
C LYS A 71 7.04 -0.24 4.81
N ARG A 72 6.31 -0.75 3.80
CA ARG A 72 5.33 -0.01 2.99
C ARG A 72 4.19 -0.95 2.58
N GLY A 73 2.94 -0.54 2.82
CA GLY A 73 1.77 -1.35 2.49
C GLY A 73 1.68 -1.61 1.00
N VAL A 74 1.51 -2.87 0.63
CA VAL A 74 1.03 -3.25 -0.69
C VAL A 74 -0.33 -2.59 -0.86
N ILE A 75 -0.53 -1.89 -1.96
CA ILE A 75 -1.79 -1.15 -2.19
C ILE A 75 -2.64 -1.89 -3.21
N ILE A 76 -2.41 -3.19 -3.36
CA ILE A 76 -3.12 -4.06 -4.26
C ILE A 76 -3.89 -5.10 -3.48
N GLY A 77 -5.21 -5.11 -3.68
CA GLY A 77 -6.02 -6.30 -3.50
C GLY A 77 -5.96 -7.17 -4.76
N ASP A 78 -5.95 -8.50 -4.59
CA ASP A 78 -5.88 -9.46 -5.70
C ASP A 78 -7.07 -9.32 -6.69
N SER A 79 -8.17 -8.72 -6.23
CA SER A 79 -9.35 -8.45 -7.03
C SER A 79 -10.12 -7.24 -6.52
N ILE A 80 -10.97 -6.68 -7.39
CA ILE A 80 -12.00 -5.70 -7.03
C ILE A 80 -13.39 -6.22 -7.40
N ASN A 81 -14.42 -5.83 -6.66
CA ASN A 81 -15.79 -6.10 -7.06
C ASN A 81 -16.24 -5.03 -8.06
N HIS A 82 -16.87 -5.45 -9.16
CA HIS A 82 -17.46 -4.51 -10.11
C HIS A 82 -18.48 -3.63 -9.39
N PRO A 83 -18.42 -2.28 -9.50
CA PRO A 83 -19.23 -1.36 -8.71
C PRO A 83 -20.74 -1.64 -8.78
N THR A 84 -21.28 -1.84 -9.99
CA THR A 84 -22.71 -2.10 -10.21
C THR A 84 -23.07 -3.59 -10.25
N LYS A 85 -22.28 -4.41 -10.93
CA LYS A 85 -22.59 -5.81 -11.24
C LYS A 85 -22.13 -6.81 -10.18
N GLY A 86 -21.30 -6.40 -9.22
CA GLY A 86 -20.87 -7.22 -8.08
C GLY A 86 -19.88 -8.35 -8.37
N TYR A 87 -19.67 -8.76 -9.63
CA TYR A 87 -18.69 -9.81 -9.94
C TYR A 87 -17.24 -9.38 -9.66
N LYS A 88 -16.38 -10.34 -9.32
CA LYS A 88 -14.96 -10.09 -9.03
C LYS A 88 -14.14 -9.91 -10.31
N ILE A 89 -13.33 -8.86 -10.35
CA ILE A 89 -12.35 -8.57 -11.40
C ILE A 89 -10.97 -8.81 -10.82
N ALA A 90 -10.25 -9.82 -11.32
CA ALA A 90 -8.89 -10.10 -10.92
C ALA A 90 -7.92 -9.01 -11.41
N LEU A 91 -7.07 -8.51 -10.52
CA LEU A 91 -6.03 -7.55 -10.85
C LEU A 91 -4.71 -8.30 -11.06
N LYS A 92 -4.02 -8.01 -12.17
CA LYS A 92 -2.74 -8.65 -12.53
C LYS A 92 -1.57 -7.67 -12.44
N CYS A 93 -1.56 -6.81 -11.42
CA CYS A 93 -0.49 -5.84 -11.24
C CYS A 93 0.12 -5.94 -9.83
N PHE A 94 1.35 -5.44 -9.72
CA PHE A 94 2.08 -5.28 -8.46
C PHE A 94 2.39 -3.79 -8.31
N ALA A 95 1.95 -3.17 -7.22
CA ALA A 95 2.13 -1.74 -6.97
C ALA A 95 2.26 -1.45 -5.47
N THR A 96 3.09 -0.46 -5.19
CA THR A 96 3.33 0.16 -3.89
C THR A 96 2.89 1.62 -3.94
N CYS A 97 2.95 2.33 -2.80
CA CYS A 97 2.69 3.77 -2.73
C CYS A 97 3.51 4.62 -3.72
N ASP A 98 4.70 4.14 -4.05
CA ASP A 98 5.69 4.87 -4.86
C ASP A 98 5.58 4.52 -6.36
N THR A 99 4.65 3.62 -6.72
CA THR A 99 4.47 3.21 -8.12
C THR A 99 3.93 4.36 -8.95
N LYS A 100 4.56 4.58 -10.10
CA LYS A 100 4.24 5.62 -11.09
C LYS A 100 3.49 4.99 -12.27
N GLN A 101 2.87 5.83 -13.10
CA GLN A 101 2.22 5.42 -14.36
C GLN A 101 1.11 4.38 -14.11
N VAL A 102 0.20 4.73 -13.21
CA VAL A 102 -0.86 3.82 -12.77
C VAL A 102 -2.23 4.34 -13.15
N ILE A 103 -3.12 3.40 -13.44
CA ILE A 103 -4.56 3.62 -13.43
C ILE A 103 -5.06 3.20 -12.04
N TYR A 104 -5.79 4.07 -11.36
CA TYR A 104 -6.33 3.83 -10.03
C TYR A 104 -7.82 4.18 -9.98
N SER A 105 -8.53 3.57 -9.02
CA SER A 105 -9.91 3.91 -8.71
C SER A 105 -10.01 4.54 -7.32
N LEU A 106 -10.89 5.52 -7.21
CA LEU A 106 -11.37 6.11 -5.96
C LEU A 106 -12.82 5.64 -5.74
N LYS A 107 -13.13 5.18 -4.53
CA LYS A 107 -14.47 4.72 -4.15
C LYS A 107 -14.97 5.51 -2.96
N CYS A 108 -16.18 6.03 -3.08
CA CYS A 108 -16.91 6.67 -2.00
C CYS A 108 -17.75 5.66 -1.21
N SER A 109 -18.11 6.01 0.03
CA SER A 109 -18.99 5.20 0.89
C SER A 109 -20.39 4.97 0.29
N CYS A 110 -20.89 5.90 -0.53
CA CYS A 110 -22.16 5.72 -1.26
C CYS A 110 -22.08 4.77 -2.46
N GLY A 111 -20.90 4.21 -2.76
CA GLY A 111 -20.72 3.26 -3.85
C GLY A 111 -20.32 3.87 -5.18
N LEU A 112 -20.29 5.20 -5.33
CA LEU A 112 -19.73 5.85 -6.52
C LEU A 112 -18.23 5.56 -6.63
N VAL A 113 -17.81 5.30 -7.87
CA VAL A 113 -16.43 4.99 -8.23
C VAL A 113 -15.96 5.94 -9.32
N TYR A 114 -14.76 6.49 -9.12
CA TYR A 114 -14.06 7.34 -10.06
C TYR A 114 -12.81 6.60 -10.54
N THR A 115 -12.57 6.61 -11.84
CA THR A 115 -11.34 6.05 -12.42
C THR A 115 -10.46 7.19 -12.90
N SER A 116 -9.15 7.08 -12.65
CA SER A 116 -8.18 8.12 -12.98
C SER A 116 -6.80 7.55 -13.26
N GLN A 117 -5.95 8.34 -13.91
CA GLN A 117 -4.55 8.00 -14.16
C GLN A 117 -3.58 8.94 -13.44
N THR A 118 -2.35 8.47 -13.20
CA THR A 118 -1.25 9.36 -12.80
C THR A 118 0.10 8.87 -13.31
N MET A 119 0.91 9.81 -13.81
CA MET A 119 2.33 9.59 -14.12
C MET A 119 3.24 9.71 -12.89
N ARG A 120 2.75 10.38 -11.83
CA ARG A 120 3.47 10.60 -10.57
C ARG A 120 3.26 9.41 -9.62
N PRO A 121 4.01 9.32 -8.49
CA PRO A 121 3.74 8.30 -7.49
C PRO A 121 2.29 8.35 -7.02
N VAL A 122 1.60 7.20 -7.03
CA VAL A 122 0.16 7.14 -6.72
C VAL A 122 -0.16 7.73 -5.35
N GLN A 123 0.69 7.53 -4.36
CA GLN A 123 0.47 8.09 -3.02
C GLN A 123 0.41 9.62 -3.01
N ALA A 124 1.21 10.30 -3.83
CA ALA A 124 1.16 11.76 -3.92
C ALA A 124 -0.20 12.20 -4.45
N ARG A 125 -0.68 11.56 -5.52
CA ARG A 125 -1.99 11.86 -6.11
C ARG A 125 -3.15 11.57 -5.16
N ILE A 126 -3.09 10.49 -4.37
CA ILE A 126 -4.11 10.17 -3.37
C ILE A 126 -4.10 11.18 -2.21
N LYS A 127 -2.93 11.66 -1.79
CA LYS A 127 -2.82 12.71 -0.77
C LYS A 127 -3.44 14.02 -1.24
N GLU A 128 -3.24 14.39 -2.50
CA GLU A 128 -3.90 15.55 -3.13
C GLU A 128 -5.42 15.41 -3.05
N HIS A 129 -6.01 14.32 -3.55
CA HIS A 129 -7.47 14.10 -3.48
C HIS A 129 -8.01 14.21 -2.06
N LYS A 130 -7.30 13.65 -1.08
CA LYS A 130 -7.70 13.75 0.33
C LYS A 130 -7.59 15.17 0.88
N GLY A 131 -6.60 15.93 0.42
CA GLY A 131 -6.46 17.35 0.71
C GLY A 131 -7.60 18.17 0.12
N ASP A 132 -7.91 17.95 -1.16
CA ASP A 132 -8.98 18.63 -1.91
C ASP A 132 -10.35 18.39 -1.27
N ILE A 133 -10.65 17.15 -0.85
CA ILE A 133 -11.89 16.83 -0.12
C ILE A 133 -11.92 17.50 1.25
N ARG A 134 -10.81 17.49 2.01
CA ARG A 134 -10.78 18.03 3.38
C ARG A 134 -10.93 19.55 3.40
N ASN A 135 -10.28 20.22 2.45
CA ASN A 135 -10.18 21.68 2.39
C ASN A 135 -11.16 22.25 1.36
N TYR A 136 -12.18 21.49 0.96
CA TYR A 136 -13.11 21.90 -0.07
C TYR A 136 -13.80 23.20 0.32
N THR A 137 -13.81 24.16 -0.59
CA THR A 137 -14.52 25.42 -0.50
C THR A 137 -15.26 25.64 -1.81
N GLU A 138 -16.53 26.05 -1.75
CA GLU A 138 -17.29 26.34 -2.96
C GLU A 138 -16.64 27.51 -3.73
N LYS A 139 -16.53 27.39 -5.06
CA LYS A 139 -16.04 28.44 -5.98
C LYS A 139 -14.55 28.78 -5.87
N THR A 140 -13.71 27.86 -5.40
CA THR A 140 -12.24 27.98 -5.47
C THR A 140 -11.64 27.06 -6.56
N ASN A 141 -10.39 27.32 -6.96
CA ASN A 141 -9.65 26.52 -7.97
C ASN A 141 -9.27 25.08 -7.52
N THR A 142 -9.81 24.59 -6.40
CA THR A 142 -9.60 23.21 -5.91
C THR A 142 -10.83 22.32 -6.14
N ASP A 143 -11.79 22.81 -6.92
CA ASP A 143 -12.98 22.07 -7.26
C ASP A 143 -12.63 20.93 -8.21
N THR A 144 -12.80 19.69 -7.73
CA THR A 144 -12.69 18.50 -8.55
C THR A 144 -14.01 17.76 -8.44
N VAL A 145 -14.37 16.98 -9.45
CA VAL A 145 -15.60 16.16 -9.43
C VAL A 145 -15.68 15.29 -8.16
N VAL A 146 -14.54 14.81 -7.66
CA VAL A 146 -14.48 14.02 -6.43
C VAL A 146 -14.71 14.88 -5.19
N SER A 147 -14.02 16.02 -5.05
CA SER A 147 -14.19 16.88 -3.88
C SER A 147 -15.58 17.51 -3.82
N CYS A 148 -16.12 17.95 -4.97
CA CYS A 148 -17.51 18.38 -5.12
C CYS A 148 -18.50 17.31 -4.66
N HIS A 149 -18.39 16.09 -5.19
CA HIS A 149 -19.25 14.98 -4.79
C HIS A 149 -19.19 14.70 -3.28
N PHE A 150 -17.99 14.70 -2.68
CA PHE A 150 -17.85 14.45 -1.26
C PHE A 150 -18.53 15.53 -0.42
N HIS A 151 -18.43 16.79 -0.84
CA HIS A 151 -19.13 17.91 -0.20
C HIS A 151 -20.66 17.78 -0.32
N GLU A 152 -21.18 17.58 -1.52
CA GLU A 152 -22.61 17.42 -1.80
C GLU A 152 -23.21 16.23 -1.03
N ALA A 153 -22.51 15.10 -1.01
CA ALA A 153 -22.94 13.89 -0.33
C ALA A 153 -22.64 13.89 1.18
N ARG A 154 -22.11 14.99 1.74
CA ARG A 154 -21.73 15.13 3.16
C ARG A 154 -20.78 14.03 3.64
N HIS A 155 -19.87 13.60 2.77
CA HIS A 155 -18.83 12.63 3.06
C HIS A 155 -17.49 13.31 3.34
N ASN A 156 -16.61 12.61 4.06
CA ASN A 156 -15.28 13.08 4.41
C ASN A 156 -14.16 12.24 3.79
N GLN A 157 -12.94 12.79 3.76
CA GLN A 157 -11.77 12.13 3.17
C GLN A 157 -11.39 10.78 3.81
N ALA A 158 -11.82 10.50 5.04
CA ALA A 158 -11.56 9.20 5.70
C ALA A 158 -12.44 8.07 5.13
N GLN A 159 -13.59 8.42 4.53
CA GLN A 159 -14.48 7.49 3.84
C GLN A 159 -13.99 7.15 2.41
N LEU A 160 -13.04 7.92 1.87
CA LEU A 160 -12.41 7.64 0.59
C LEU A 160 -11.61 6.34 0.66
N ARG A 161 -11.98 5.37 -0.18
CA ARG A 161 -11.21 4.15 -0.44
C ARG A 161 -10.58 4.25 -1.81
N TRP A 162 -9.43 3.62 -2.00
CA TRP A 162 -8.71 3.68 -3.27
C TRP A 162 -7.95 2.38 -3.54
N GLN A 163 -7.70 2.12 -4.81
CA GLN A 163 -7.10 0.87 -5.27
C GLN A 163 -6.40 1.11 -6.61
N VAL A 164 -5.18 0.59 -6.79
CA VAL A 164 -4.53 0.55 -8.11
C VAL A 164 -5.17 -0.55 -8.95
N LEU A 165 -5.52 -0.24 -10.20
CA LEU A 165 -6.16 -1.14 -11.16
C LEU A 165 -5.13 -1.75 -12.12
N GLU A 166 -4.24 -0.91 -12.66
CA GLU A 166 -3.22 -1.30 -13.63
C GLU A 166 -1.97 -0.45 -13.46
N VAL A 167 -0.81 -1.08 -13.60
CA VAL A 167 0.48 -0.40 -13.74
C VAL A 167 0.85 -0.46 -15.21
N VAL A 168 0.80 0.67 -15.88
CA VAL A 168 1.08 0.75 -17.32
C VAL A 168 2.58 0.71 -17.51
N LYS A 169 3.06 -0.35 -18.17
CA LYS A 169 4.47 -0.47 -18.55
C LYS A 169 4.66 0.14 -19.92
N LEU A 170 5.67 0.98 -20.06
CA LEU A 170 6.14 1.45 -21.36
C LEU A 170 6.64 0.26 -22.19
N PRO A 171 6.05 -0.03 -23.36
CA PRO A 171 6.78 -0.76 -24.37
C PRO A 171 7.85 0.17 -24.96
N SER A 172 9.05 -0.34 -25.21
CA SER A 172 10.23 0.42 -25.68
C SER A 172 10.04 1.21 -26.98
N ARG A 173 8.86 1.16 -27.62
CA ARG A 173 8.55 1.75 -28.93
C ARG A 173 7.41 2.78 -28.90
N VAL A 174 6.70 2.99 -27.80
CA VAL A 174 5.60 3.97 -27.75
C VAL A 174 6.15 5.36 -27.44
N ARG A 175 6.00 6.27 -28.41
CA ARG A 175 6.47 7.67 -28.35
C ARG A 175 5.67 8.56 -27.38
N ASP A 176 4.46 8.16 -26.97
CA ASP A 176 3.57 8.97 -26.12
C ASP A 176 2.90 8.13 -25.03
N LEU A 177 3.49 8.17 -23.83
CA LEU A 177 2.99 7.50 -22.62
C LEU A 177 1.65 8.07 -22.15
N GLN A 178 1.42 9.37 -22.34
CA GLN A 178 0.21 10.03 -21.89
C GLN A 178 -0.99 9.53 -22.69
N LYS A 179 -0.83 9.42 -24.01
CA LYS A 179 -1.85 8.81 -24.88
C LYS A 179 -2.16 7.37 -24.47
N LEU A 180 -1.15 6.57 -24.12
CA LEU A 180 -1.35 5.20 -23.65
C LEU A 180 -2.11 5.16 -22.32
N LEU A 181 -1.78 6.03 -21.37
CA LEU A 181 -2.48 6.13 -20.09
C LEU A 181 -3.95 6.51 -20.30
N LEU A 182 -4.24 7.49 -21.15
CA LEU A 182 -5.61 7.90 -21.49
C LEU A 182 -6.41 6.77 -22.13
N GLN A 183 -5.81 6.00 -23.05
CA GLN A 183 -6.46 4.83 -23.64
C GLN A 183 -6.78 3.77 -22.59
N ARG A 184 -5.86 3.51 -21.66
CA ARG A 184 -6.04 2.52 -20.60
C ARG A 184 -7.08 2.96 -19.58
N GLU A 185 -7.07 4.24 -19.22
CA GLU A 185 -8.09 4.87 -18.39
C GLU A 185 -9.49 4.69 -19.00
N ALA A 186 -9.66 4.98 -20.30
CA ALA A 186 -10.94 4.80 -20.99
C ALA A 186 -11.44 3.35 -20.97
N VAL A 187 -10.53 2.37 -21.13
CA VAL A 187 -10.87 0.94 -20.99
C VAL A 187 -11.38 0.62 -19.60
N TRP A 188 -10.72 1.14 -18.54
CA TRP A 188 -11.15 0.90 -17.16
C TRP A 188 -12.46 1.62 -16.81
N ILE A 189 -12.66 2.84 -17.31
CA ILE A 189 -13.93 3.59 -17.19
C ILE A 189 -15.08 2.74 -17.74
N LYS A 190 -14.92 2.23 -18.98
CA LYS A 190 -15.92 1.36 -19.61
C LYS A 190 -16.11 0.05 -18.85
N LYS A 191 -15.03 -0.53 -18.33
CA LYS A 191 -15.07 -1.82 -17.60
C LYS A 191 -15.74 -1.72 -16.24
N LEU A 192 -15.64 -0.58 -15.57
CA LEU A 192 -16.20 -0.35 -14.23
C LEU A 192 -17.53 0.41 -14.26
N ASN A 193 -17.92 0.95 -15.40
CA ASN A 193 -19.04 1.89 -15.53
C ASN A 193 -18.89 3.07 -14.55
N SER A 194 -17.65 3.54 -14.38
CA SER A 194 -17.26 4.55 -13.39
C SER A 194 -17.24 5.95 -14.01
N LEU A 195 -17.33 6.98 -13.19
CA LEU A 195 -17.16 8.36 -13.65
C LEU A 195 -15.68 8.68 -13.94
N GLN A 196 -15.45 9.60 -14.87
CA GLN A 196 -14.12 10.13 -15.14
C GLN A 196 -13.81 11.27 -14.16
N GLN A 197 -12.63 11.25 -13.56
CA GLN A 197 -12.10 12.45 -12.93
C GLN A 197 -11.53 13.34 -14.03
N THR A 198 -12.10 14.52 -14.25
CA THR A 198 -11.50 15.52 -15.13
C THR A 198 -10.13 15.87 -14.54
N THR A 199 -9.08 15.30 -15.13
CA THR A 199 -7.72 15.76 -14.86
C THR A 199 -7.58 17.01 -15.70
N GLU A 200 -7.71 18.18 -15.08
CA GLU A 200 -7.15 19.38 -15.70
C GLU A 200 -5.68 19.05 -16.01
N MET A 201 -5.37 19.00 -17.29
CA MET A 201 -3.99 19.07 -17.75
C MET A 201 -3.44 20.36 -17.15
N SER A 202 -2.57 20.24 -16.15
CA SER A 202 -1.72 21.34 -15.70
C SER A 202 -1.19 22.04 -16.95
N PRO A 203 -1.46 23.35 -17.15
CA PRO A 203 -0.86 24.06 -18.24
C PRO A 203 0.65 23.91 -18.10
N LEU A 204 1.30 23.53 -19.18
CA LEU A 204 2.72 23.79 -19.33
C LEU A 204 2.88 25.29 -19.10
N THR A 205 3.51 25.66 -17.98
CA THR A 205 4.05 27.00 -17.77
C THR A 205 4.95 27.32 -18.97
N LEU A 206 4.54 28.35 -19.71
CA LEU A 206 5.37 29.11 -20.65
C LEU A 206 6.63 29.64 -19.96
#